data_AF-W1XWD1-F1
#
_entry.id   AF-W1XWD1-F1
#
_cell.length_a   1.000
_cell.length_b   1.000
_cell.length_c   1.000
_cell.angle_alpha   90.00
_cell.angle_beta   90.00
_cell.angle_gamma   90.00
#
_symmetry.space_group_name_H-M   'P 1'
#
loop_
_entity.id
_entity.type
_entity.pdbx_description
1 polymer ?
#
loop_
_entity_poly.entity_id
_entity_poly.type
_entity_poly.pdbx_seq_one_letter_code
_entity_poly.pdbx_strand_id
1 'polypeptide(L)' 'NEDIRNIERVRQEVGMVFQHFNLFPHLTVLQNCTLAPIWVRKMPKKEAEDLALHYLERVRIAEHAQKFPG' A
#
# COMPACT_ATOMS: atom_id res chain seq x y z
N ASN A 1 3.72 -24.70 -18.85
CA ASN A 1 2.64 -24.11 -18.05
C ASN A 1 3.25 -23.38 -16.88
N GLU A 2 3.56 -22.10 -17.06
CA GLU A 2 3.93 -21.25 -15.94
C GLU A 2 2.67 -21.01 -15.10
N ASP A 3 2.68 -21.58 -13.90
CA ASP A 3 1.59 -21.50 -12.94
C ASP A 3 1.32 -20.02 -12.59
N ILE A 4 0.29 -19.44 -13.20
CA ILE A 4 -0.17 -18.06 -12.97
C ILE A 4 -0.42 -17.81 -11.47
N ARG A 5 -0.82 -18.85 -10.72
CA ARG A 5 -0.97 -18.81 -9.26
C ARG A 5 0.32 -18.50 -8.50
N ASN A 6 1.47 -18.86 -9.05
CA ASN A 6 2.76 -18.61 -8.41
C ASN A 6 3.22 -17.17 -8.59
N ILE A 7 2.83 -16.52 -9.70
CA ILE A 7 3.22 -15.14 -10.02
C ILE A 7 2.64 -14.15 -9.00
N GLU A 8 1.36 -14.30 -8.65
CA GLU A 8 0.71 -13.42 -7.66
C GLU A 8 1.36 -13.54 -6.27
N ARG A 9 1.80 -14.74 -5.89
CA ARG A 9 2.53 -14.96 -4.64
C ARG A 9 3.91 -14.30 -4.66
N VAL A 10 4.62 -14.38 -5.78
CA VAL A 10 5.93 -13.71 -5.95
C VAL A 10 5.77 -12.18 -5.88
N ARG A 11 4.73 -11.62 -6.50
CA ARG A 11 4.43 -10.18 -6.47
C ARG A 11 4.08 -9.65 -5.07
N GLN A 12 3.59 -10.50 -4.17
CA GLN A 12 3.35 -10.11 -2.78
C GLN A 12 4.63 -9.93 -1.97
N GLU A 13 5.71 -10.61 -2.36
CA GLU A 13 7.00 -10.60 -1.66
C GLU A 13 8.00 -9.60 -2.28
N VAL A 14 7.80 -9.23 -3.55
CA VAL A 14 8.66 -8.28 -4.27
C VAL A 14 7.96 -6.93 -4.43
N GLY A 15 8.54 -5.89 -3.82
CA GLY A 15 8.08 -4.51 -3.98
C GLY A 15 8.57 -3.89 -5.30
N MET A 16 7.74 -3.06 -5.92
CA MET A 16 8.08 -2.28 -7.12
C MET A 16 7.80 -0.80 -6.87
N VAL A 17 8.72 0.05 -7.31
CA VAL A 17 8.59 1.52 -7.28
C VAL A 17 8.63 2.04 -8.71
N PHE A 18 7.76 3.00 -9.01
CA PHE A 18 7.67 3.61 -10.33
C PHE A 18 8.34 4.99 -10.33
N GLN A 19 8.99 5.35 -11.45
CA GLN A 19 9.60 6.67 -11.63
C GLN A 19 8.56 7.80 -11.55
N HIS A 20 7.39 7.57 -12.16
CA HIS A 20 6.22 8.44 -12.03
C HIS A 20 5.26 7.78 -11.06
N PHE A 21 4.79 8.54 -10.06
CA PHE A 21 3.94 7.99 -9.00
C PHE A 21 2.65 7.39 -9.57
N ASN A 22 2.52 6.07 -9.47
CA ASN A 22 1.31 5.34 -9.84
C ASN A 22 0.36 5.22 -8.63
N LEU A 23 0.04 6.37 -8.03
CA LEU A 23 -0.87 6.46 -6.87
C LEU A 23 -2.32 6.51 -7.35
N PHE A 24 -3.24 5.99 -6.53
CA PHE A 24 -4.67 6.10 -6.78
C PHE A 24 -5.16 7.49 -6.33
N PRO A 25 -5.57 8.38 -7.27
CA PRO A 25 -5.89 9.79 -6.96
C PRO A 25 -7.21 9.96 -6.19
N HIS A 26 -8.09 8.95 -6.27
CA HIS A 26 -9.38 8.92 -5.58
C HIS A 26 -9.30 8.34 -4.16
N LEU A 27 -8.09 7.98 -3.71
CA LEU A 27 -7.83 7.46 -2.38
C LEU A 27 -6.89 8.40 -1.64
N THR A 28 -7.06 8.56 -0.33
CA THR A 28 -6.08 9.28 0.50
C THR A 28 -4.73 8.55 0.53
N VAL A 29 -3.67 9.21 1.00
CA VAL A 29 -2.36 8.58 1.21
C VAL A 29 -2.48 7.35 2.11
N LEU A 30 -3.23 7.45 3.21
CA LEU A 30 -3.48 6.32 4.11
C LEU A 30 -4.21 5.18 3.40
N GLN A 31 -5.22 5.50 2.59
CA GLN A 31 -5.98 4.49 1.84
C GLN A 31 -5.11 3.80 0.77
N ASN A 32 -4.23 4.54 0.09
CA ASN A 32 -3.25 3.96 -0.84
C ASN A 32 -2.32 2.95 -0.13
N CYS A 33 -1.85 3.27 1.08
CA CYS A 33 -0.98 2.38 1.85
C CYS A 33 -1.69 1.15 2.44
N THR A 34 -2.97 1.27 2.78
CA THR A 34 -3.76 0.21 3.45
C THR A 34 -4.49 -0.72 2.48
N LEU A 35 -4.68 -0.33 1.21
CA LEU A 35 -5.42 -1.10 0.21
C LEU A 35 -4.88 -2.52 0.04
N ALA A 36 -3.58 -2.67 -0.23
CA ALA A 36 -2.97 -3.98 -0.46
C ALA A 36 -2.95 -4.88 0.80
N PRO A 37 -2.53 -4.39 1.99
CA PRO A 37 -2.60 -5.17 3.23
C PRO A 37 -3.99 -5.73 3.54
N ILE A 38 -5.05 -4.93 3.36
CA ILE A 38 -6.42 -5.35 3.66
C ILE A 38 -6.93 -6.34 2.60
N TRP A 39 -6.81 -6.01 1.31
CA TRP A 39 -7.47 -6.80 0.26
C TRP A 39 -6.71 -8.07 -0.13
N VAL A 40 -5.38 -7.99 -0.15
CA VAL A 40 -4.50 -9.08 -0.59
C VAL A 40 -4.09 -9.95 0.59
N ARG A 41 -3.61 -9.32 1.68
CA ARG A 41 -3.13 -10.03 2.87
C ARG A 41 -4.21 -10.29 3.94
N LYS A 42 -5.44 -9.81 3.73
CA LYS A 42 -6.58 -9.98 4.65
C LYS A 42 -6.30 -9.44 6.06
N MET A 43 -5.44 -8.43 6.16
CA MET A 43 -5.11 -7.77 7.42
C MET A 43 -6.33 -7.01 7.96
N PRO A 44 -6.62 -7.06 9.28
CA PRO A 44 -7.64 -6.23 9.90
C PRO A 44 -7.38 -4.74 9.63
N LYS A 45 -8.44 -3.98 9.38
CA LYS A 45 -8.34 -2.56 9.00
C LYS A 45 -7.49 -1.75 9.98
N LYS A 46 -7.68 -1.95 11.29
CA LYS A 46 -6.94 -1.25 12.33
C LYS A 46 -5.44 -1.53 12.26
N GLU A 47 -5.05 -2.80 12.13
CA GLU A 47 -3.64 -3.18 12.01
C GLU A 47 -2.99 -2.62 10.74
N ALA A 48 -3.75 -2.56 9.63
CA ALA A 48 -3.28 -1.96 8.39
C ALA A 48 -3.07 -0.43 8.54
N GLU A 49 -4.00 0.25 9.21
CA GLU A 49 -3.88 1.69 9.50
C GLU A 49 -2.68 1.99 10.39
N ASP A 50 -2.49 1.22 11.47
CA ASP A 50 -1.34 1.36 12.37
C ASP A 50 -0.01 1.12 11.62
N LEU A 51 0.05 0.09 10.77
CA LEU A 51 1.22 -0.21 9.95
C LEU A 51 1.51 0.91 8.93
N ALA A 52 0.47 1.42 8.26
CA ALA A 52 0.62 2.51 7.31
C ALA A 52 1.10 3.79 7.99
N LEU A 53 0.54 4.14 9.14
CA LEU A 53 0.96 5.30 9.93
C LEU A 53 2.42 5.17 10.38
N HIS A 54 2.83 4.00 10.87
CA HIS A 54 4.23 3.74 11.23
C HIS A 54 5.19 4.02 10.07
N TYR A 55 4.86 3.59 8.85
CA TYR A 55 5.69 3.87 7.68
C TYR A 55 5.65 5.34 7.26
N LEU A 56 4.50 5.99 7.34
CA LEU A 56 4.36 7.42 7.03
C LEU A 56 5.15 8.29 8.01
N GLU A 57 5.22 7.92 9.29
CA GLU A 57 6.09 8.56 10.28
C GLU A 57 7.57 8.36 9.94
N ARG A 58 7.95 7.13 9.54
CA ARG A 58 9.33 6.80 9.15
C ARG A 58 9.81 7.63 7.96
N VAL A 59 8.91 7.93 7.01
CA VAL A 59 9.20 8.81 5.86
C VAL A 59 8.83 10.28 6.09
N ARG A 60 8.42 10.65 7.31
CA ARG A 60 8.14 12.03 7.77
C ARG A 60 7.05 12.75 6.96
N ILE A 61 5.97 12.05 6.64
CA ILE A 61 4.79 12.60 5.94
C ILE A 61 3.47 12.15 6.58
N ALA A 62 3.48 11.79 7.87
CA ALA A 62 2.29 11.32 8.59
C ALA A 62 1.15 12.34 8.57
N GLU A 63 1.48 13.63 8.59
CA GLU A 63 0.54 14.75 8.47
C GLU A 63 -0.17 14.82 7.09
N HIS A 64 0.31 14.07 6.09
CA HIS A 64 -0.32 13.98 4.78
C HIS A 64 -1.22 12.74 4.63
N ALA A 65 -1.38 11.92 5.66
CA ALA A 65 -2.16 10.69 5.63
C ALA A 65 -3.59 10.86 5.06
N GLN A 66 -4.24 11.98 5.35
CA GLN A 66 -5.61 12.27 4.92
C GLN A 66 -5.71 13.07 3.62
N LYS A 67 -4.58 13.46 3.01
CA LYS A 67 -4.58 14.16 1.72
C LYS A 67 -4.78 13.17 0.58
N PHE A 68 -5.37 13.63 -0.50
CA PHE A 68 -5.38 12.92 -1.78
C PHE A 68 -4.08 13.21 -2.54
N PRO A 69 -3.50 12.23 -3.24
CA PRO A 69 -2.31 12.45 -4.05
C PRO A 69 -2.69 13.25 -5.30
N GLY A 70 -2.14 14.47 -5.41
CA GLY A 70 -2.38 15.45 -6.46
C GLY A 70 -1.70 16.76 -6.15
#